data_AF-A0A239SYJ9-F1
#
_entry.id   AF-A0A239SYJ9-F1
#
_cell.length_a   1.000
_cell.length_b   1.000
_cell.length_c   1.000
_cell.angle_alpha   90.00
_cell.angle_beta   90.00
_cell.angle_gamma   90.00
#
_symmetry.space_group_name_H-M   'P 1'
#
loop_
_entity.id
_entity.type
_entity.pdbx_description
1 polymer ?
#
loop_
_entity_poly.entity_id
_entity_poly.type
_entity_poly.pdbx_seq_one_letter_code
_entity_poly.pdbx_strand_id
1 'polypeptide(L)'
;MFIGEVEFEESQLEDKNCHYLRLNIETLSDNDKEFITKNLLEISSGRDSDLSTKSEAIELVDYLSRLDINKRNGAVAEFLLICILREKGFSQEYCFKNLEENSAKKGFDGLVFKNNQFWLVESKSTQINHMNSHRNTIYRAYTGLEKQLSGANKKITIRGVMHIIIRKLLGHLED
;
A
#
# COMPACT_ATOMS: atom_id res chain seq x y z
N MET A 1 -0.26 -16.31 8.33
CA MET A 1 -0.90 -15.04 8.70
C MET A 1 -1.86 -14.69 7.58
N PHE A 2 -3.13 -14.47 7.89
CA PHE A 2 -4.13 -14.04 6.90
C PHE A 2 -4.24 -12.52 6.92
N ILE A 3 -4.33 -11.88 5.75
CA ILE A 3 -4.48 -10.42 5.60
C ILE A 3 -5.65 -9.86 6.42
N GLY A 4 -6.76 -10.61 6.55
CA GLY A 4 -7.92 -10.17 7.33
C GLY A 4 -7.71 -10.11 8.85
N GLU A 5 -6.74 -10.85 9.38
CA GLU A 5 -6.41 -10.86 10.82
C GLU A 5 -5.48 -9.72 11.24
N VAL A 6 -5.04 -8.90 10.28
CA VAL A 6 -4.14 -7.77 10.53
C VAL A 6 -4.90 -6.68 11.28
N GLU A 7 -4.51 -6.37 12.51
CA GLU A 7 -5.10 -5.25 13.25
C GLU A 7 -4.31 -3.95 13.06
N PHE A 8 -5.04 -2.83 13.04
CA PHE A 8 -4.43 -1.50 13.01
C PHE A 8 -3.72 -1.20 14.32
N GLU A 9 -2.48 -0.73 14.25
CA GLU A 9 -1.82 -0.15 15.40
C GLU A 9 -2.19 1.33 15.50
N GLU A 10 -2.63 1.77 16.68
CA GLU A 10 -2.83 3.18 16.97
C GLU A 10 -1.49 3.85 17.24
N SER A 11 -1.22 4.95 16.53
CA SER A 11 0.01 5.71 16.77
C SER A 11 -0.03 6.42 18.12
N GLN A 12 1.07 6.35 18.86
CA GLN A 12 1.34 7.19 20.03
C GLN A 12 1.74 8.62 19.62
N LEU A 13 1.54 9.01 18.36
CA LEU A 13 1.69 10.40 17.95
C LEU A 13 0.49 11.16 18.53
N GLU A 14 0.72 12.35 19.06
CA GLU A 14 -0.32 13.16 19.73
C GLU A 14 -1.52 13.49 18.82
N ASP A 15 -1.40 13.25 17.51
CA ASP A 15 -2.42 13.49 16.51
C ASP A 15 -3.23 12.22 16.21
N LYS A 16 -4.51 12.22 16.61
CA LYS A 16 -5.49 11.10 16.50
C LYS A 16 -5.88 10.73 15.06
N ASN A 17 -5.18 11.27 14.07
CA ASN A 17 -5.53 11.16 12.66
C ASN A 17 -4.50 10.36 11.86
N CYS A 18 -3.85 9.39 12.49
CA CYS A 18 -2.86 8.52 11.87
C CYS A 18 -3.06 7.08 12.35
N HIS A 19 -3.38 6.18 11.42
CA HIS A 19 -3.39 4.74 11.64
C HIS A 19 -2.20 4.14 10.91
N TYR A 20 -1.51 3.17 11.48
CA TYR A 20 -0.44 2.48 10.76
C TYR A 20 -0.53 0.97 10.94
N LEU A 21 0.15 0.26 10.04
CA LEU A 21 0.29 -1.17 10.02
C LEU A 21 1.76 -1.53 9.90
N ARG A 22 2.17 -2.57 10.63
CA ARG A 22 3.50 -3.13 10.49
C ARG A 22 3.38 -4.62 10.24
N LEU A 23 3.85 -5.06 9.08
CA LEU A 23 3.61 -6.43 8.64
C LEU A 23 4.89 -7.08 8.15
N ASN A 24 5.19 -8.24 8.71
CA ASN A 24 6.19 -9.13 8.16
C ASN A 24 5.46 -10.20 7.35
N ILE A 25 5.40 -10.02 6.03
CA ILE A 25 4.72 -10.96 5.13
C ILE A 25 5.80 -11.83 4.48
N GLU A 26 5.93 -13.05 4.98
CA GLU A 26 6.88 -14.04 4.46
C GLU A 26 6.23 -14.91 3.39
N THR A 27 4.95 -15.27 3.61
CA THR A 27 4.16 -16.11 2.72
C THR A 27 2.71 -15.64 2.70
N LEU A 28 2.02 -15.91 1.58
CA LEU A 28 0.58 -15.69 1.43
C LEU A 28 -0.15 -17.01 1.68
N SER A 29 -1.15 -16.96 2.55
CA SER A 29 -2.08 -18.07 2.79
C SER A 29 -2.99 -18.30 1.58
N ASP A 30 -3.68 -19.43 1.53
CA ASP A 30 -4.61 -19.70 0.43
C ASP A 30 -5.80 -18.72 0.42
N ASN A 31 -6.25 -18.28 1.61
CA ASN A 31 -7.25 -17.23 1.72
C ASN A 31 -6.75 -15.89 1.15
N ASP A 32 -5.47 -15.54 1.36
CA ASP A 32 -4.89 -14.32 0.76
C ASP A 32 -4.89 -14.42 -0.78
N LYS A 33 -4.54 -15.59 -1.32
CA LYS A 33 -4.53 -15.83 -2.77
C LYS A 33 -5.94 -15.76 -3.35
N GLU A 34 -6.92 -16.33 -2.66
CA GLU A 34 -8.33 -16.26 -3.07
C GLU A 34 -8.82 -14.81 -3.06
N PHE A 35 -8.53 -14.07 -1.99
CA PHE A 35 -8.87 -12.65 -1.88
C PHE A 35 -8.24 -11.84 -3.02
N ILE A 36 -6.94 -12.01 -3.25
CA ILE A 36 -6.22 -11.33 -4.34
C ILE A 36 -6.87 -11.68 -5.68
N THR A 37 -7.13 -12.95 -5.95
CA THR A 37 -7.73 -13.40 -7.22
C THR A 37 -9.10 -12.76 -7.44
N LYS A 38 -9.94 -12.72 -6.41
CA LYS A 38 -11.29 -12.12 -6.47
C LYS A 38 -11.26 -10.61 -6.69
N ASN A 39 -10.27 -9.91 -6.14
CA ASN A 39 -10.20 -8.45 -6.16
C ASN A 39 -9.24 -7.88 -7.22
N LEU A 40 -8.47 -8.72 -7.91
CA LEU A 40 -7.37 -8.30 -8.78
C LEU A 40 -7.81 -7.30 -9.85
N LEU A 41 -8.91 -7.59 -10.55
CA LEU A 41 -9.41 -6.72 -11.62
C LEU A 41 -9.79 -5.34 -11.09
N GLU A 42 -10.53 -5.31 -9.99
CA GLU A 42 -10.95 -4.05 -9.38
C GLU A 42 -9.76 -3.24 -8.88
N ILE A 43 -8.80 -3.90 -8.24
CA ILE A 43 -7.60 -3.25 -7.72
C ILE A 43 -6.76 -2.65 -8.83
N SER A 44 -6.55 -3.42 -9.88
CA SER A 44 -5.56 -3.10 -10.91
C SER A 44 -6.12 -2.23 -12.03
N SER A 45 -7.34 -2.55 -12.47
CA SER A 45 -7.95 -2.02 -13.69
C SER A 45 -9.29 -1.33 -13.45
N GLY A 46 -9.82 -1.37 -12.23
CA GLY A 46 -11.04 -0.66 -11.81
C GLY A 46 -12.29 -1.53 -11.73
N ARG A 47 -13.31 -1.03 -11.01
CA ARG A 47 -14.56 -1.74 -10.66
C ARG A 47 -15.34 -2.27 -11.85
N ASP A 48 -15.31 -1.53 -12.95
CA ASP A 48 -16.09 -1.82 -14.14
C ASP A 48 -15.22 -2.41 -15.27
N SER A 49 -14.04 -2.93 -14.93
CA SER A 49 -13.15 -3.56 -15.91
C SER A 49 -13.77 -4.82 -16.52
N ASP A 50 -13.76 -4.91 -17.84
CA ASP A 50 -14.19 -6.06 -18.63
C ASP A 50 -13.03 -7.02 -18.98
N LEU A 51 -11.83 -6.75 -18.47
CA LEU A 51 -10.65 -7.58 -18.67
C LEU A 51 -10.79 -8.94 -17.97
N SER A 52 -10.03 -9.92 -18.43
CA SER A 52 -9.98 -11.22 -17.76
C SER A 52 -9.04 -11.19 -16.55
N THR A 53 -9.44 -11.79 -15.43
CA THR A 53 -8.57 -11.92 -14.25
C THR A 53 -7.22 -12.58 -14.60
N LYS A 54 -7.23 -13.54 -15.52
CA LYS A 54 -6.02 -14.24 -15.97
C LYS A 54 -5.07 -13.32 -16.73
N SER A 55 -5.58 -12.53 -17.69
CA SER A 55 -4.75 -11.58 -18.43
C SER A 55 -4.19 -10.51 -17.51
N GLU A 56 -5.00 -10.03 -16.58
CA GLU A 56 -4.58 -9.04 -15.58
C GLU A 56 -3.46 -9.58 -14.67
N ALA A 57 -3.58 -10.84 -14.24
CA ALA A 57 -2.55 -11.50 -13.43
C ALA A 57 -1.22 -11.64 -14.17
N ILE A 58 -1.26 -12.03 -15.46
CA ILE A 58 -0.07 -12.13 -16.30
C ILE A 58 0.60 -10.76 -16.43
N GLU A 59 -0.18 -9.72 -16.73
CA GLU A 59 0.37 -8.38 -16.91
C GLU A 59 0.99 -7.81 -15.63
N LEU A 60 0.36 -8.06 -14.47
CA LEU A 60 0.90 -7.66 -13.17
C LEU A 60 2.24 -8.37 -12.89
N VAL A 61 2.33 -9.68 -13.14
CA VAL A 61 3.58 -10.45 -12.97
C VAL A 61 4.66 -9.92 -13.92
N ASP A 62 4.31 -9.70 -15.18
CA ASP A 62 5.23 -9.16 -16.19
C ASP A 62 5.72 -7.76 -15.79
N TYR A 63 4.84 -6.88 -15.33
CA TYR A 63 5.20 -5.57 -14.79
C TYR A 63 6.20 -5.68 -13.64
N LEU A 64 5.89 -6.47 -12.61
CA LEU A 64 6.75 -6.64 -11.44
C LEU A 64 8.12 -7.23 -11.80
N SER A 65 8.17 -8.16 -12.76
CA SER A 65 9.42 -8.79 -13.21
C SER A 65 10.40 -7.81 -13.86
N ARG A 66 9.89 -6.76 -14.53
CA ARG A 66 10.70 -5.72 -15.18
C ARG A 66 11.29 -4.70 -14.20
N LEU A 67 10.72 -4.59 -12.99
CA LEU A 67 11.20 -3.66 -11.98
C LEU A 67 12.48 -4.16 -11.31
N ASP A 68 13.39 -3.24 -10.99
CA ASP A 68 14.50 -3.50 -10.07
C ASP A 68 13.98 -3.86 -8.66
N ILE A 69 14.82 -4.48 -7.84
CA ILE A 69 14.39 -5.02 -6.54
C ILE A 69 13.76 -3.97 -5.62
N ASN A 70 14.23 -2.72 -5.65
CA ASN A 70 13.71 -1.67 -4.77
C ASN A 70 12.34 -1.19 -5.24
N LYS A 71 12.19 -0.92 -6.55
CA LYS A 71 10.89 -0.56 -7.14
C LYS A 71 9.88 -1.69 -7.02
N ARG A 72 10.31 -2.94 -7.24
CA ARG A 72 9.47 -4.13 -7.09
C ARG A 72 8.95 -4.27 -5.67
N ASN A 73 9.82 -4.10 -4.67
CA ASN A 73 9.41 -4.14 -3.26
C ASN A 73 8.43 -3.01 -2.90
N GLY A 74 8.60 -1.81 -3.48
CA GLY A 74 7.64 -0.72 -3.36
C GLY A 74 6.28 -1.08 -3.93
N ALA A 75 6.24 -1.51 -5.20
CA ALA A 75 5.02 -1.89 -5.90
C ALA A 75 4.27 -3.05 -5.19
N VAL A 76 4.99 -4.06 -4.70
CA VAL A 76 4.39 -5.16 -3.92
C VAL A 76 3.83 -4.66 -2.59
N ALA A 77 4.50 -3.71 -1.93
CA ALA A 77 4.01 -3.14 -0.68
C ALA A 77 2.72 -2.33 -0.87
N GLU A 78 2.65 -1.54 -1.93
CA GLU A 78 1.44 -0.81 -2.32
C GLU A 78 0.29 -1.77 -2.65
N PHE A 79 0.56 -2.80 -3.45
CA PHE A 79 -0.45 -3.80 -3.83
C PHE A 79 -1.00 -4.55 -2.62
N LEU A 80 -0.14 -5.01 -1.71
CA LEU A 80 -0.59 -5.72 -0.51
C LEU A 80 -1.35 -4.79 0.46
N LEU A 81 -0.94 -3.53 0.56
CA LEU A 81 -1.65 -2.51 1.35
C LEU A 81 -3.09 -2.35 0.89
N ILE A 82 -3.31 -2.26 -0.42
CA ILE A 82 -4.67 -2.10 -0.93
C ILE A 82 -5.51 -3.36 -0.71
N CYS A 83 -4.92 -4.56 -0.78
CA CYS A 83 -5.63 -5.78 -0.39
C CYS A 83 -6.11 -5.73 1.07
N ILE A 84 -5.22 -5.35 2.00
CA ILE A 84 -5.56 -5.26 3.43
C ILE A 84 -6.63 -4.21 3.68
N LEU A 85 -6.51 -3.05 3.05
CA LEU A 85 -7.49 -1.96 3.18
C LEU A 85 -8.88 -2.41 2.72
N ARG A 86 -8.96 -3.08 1.57
CA ARG A 86 -10.23 -3.60 1.04
C ARG A 86 -10.84 -4.66 1.94
N GLU A 87 -10.04 -5.58 2.46
CA GLU A 87 -10.49 -6.58 3.44
C GLU A 87 -11.03 -5.93 4.73
N LYS A 88 -10.44 -4.79 5.12
CA LYS A 88 -10.94 -3.97 6.25
C LYS A 88 -12.10 -3.03 5.87
N GLY A 89 -12.69 -3.17 4.69
CA GLY A 89 -13.88 -2.42 4.26
C GLY A 89 -13.61 -0.97 3.83
N PHE A 90 -12.39 -0.65 3.43
CA PHE A 90 -12.11 0.59 2.72
C PHE A 90 -12.41 0.43 1.22
N SER A 91 -13.07 1.42 0.62
CA SER A 91 -13.25 1.52 -0.84
C SER A 91 -12.02 2.15 -1.47
N GLN A 92 -11.52 1.54 -2.55
CA GLN A 92 -10.40 2.07 -3.33
C GLN A 92 -10.91 3.09 -4.36
N GLU A 93 -10.30 4.28 -4.37
CA GLU A 93 -10.68 5.40 -5.26
C GLU A 93 -9.54 5.76 -6.24
N TYR A 94 -8.79 4.74 -6.66
CA TYR A 94 -7.70 4.80 -7.64
C TYR A 94 -7.46 3.42 -8.26
N CYS A 95 -6.78 3.32 -9.41
CA CYS A 95 -6.31 2.05 -9.95
C CYS A 95 -4.82 1.87 -9.61
N PHE A 96 -4.40 0.64 -9.30
CA PHE A 96 -2.98 0.35 -9.05
C PHE A 96 -2.14 0.55 -10.30
N LYS A 97 -2.63 0.16 -11.48
CA LYS A 97 -2.00 0.55 -12.73
C LYS A 97 -2.26 2.04 -12.96
N ASN A 98 -1.18 2.80 -13.05
CA ASN A 98 -1.26 4.18 -13.51
C ASN A 98 -1.56 4.16 -15.02
N LEU A 99 -2.79 4.50 -15.39
CA LEU A 99 -3.24 4.55 -16.78
C LEU A 99 -2.62 5.72 -17.58
N GLU A 100 -1.96 6.67 -16.89
CA GLU A 100 -1.29 7.81 -17.52
C GLU A 100 0.20 7.83 -17.17
N GLU A 101 1.01 7.09 -17.94
CA GLU A 101 2.48 7.09 -17.82
C GLU A 101 3.13 8.48 -18.06
N ASN A 102 2.36 9.49 -18.47
CA ASN A 102 2.81 10.86 -18.76
C ASN A 102 2.18 11.95 -17.85
N SER A 103 1.49 11.57 -16.78
CA SER A 103 0.84 12.54 -15.88
C SER A 103 1.77 13.01 -14.74
N ALA A 104 1.46 14.18 -14.17
CA ALA A 104 2.16 14.65 -12.98
C ALA A 104 2.00 13.62 -11.85
N LYS A 105 3.13 13.13 -11.33
CA LYS A 105 3.12 12.17 -10.22
C LYS A 105 2.42 12.78 -9.01
N LYS A 106 1.32 12.18 -8.60
CA LYS A 106 0.72 12.44 -7.28
C LYS A 106 1.74 11.99 -6.23
N GLY A 107 2.01 12.81 -5.21
CA GLY A 107 2.99 12.47 -4.18
C GLY A 107 2.39 11.68 -3.01
N PHE A 108 1.51 10.72 -3.31
CA PHE A 108 0.95 9.74 -2.38
C PHE A 108 0.60 8.49 -3.17
N ASP A 109 0.64 7.33 -2.53
CA ASP A 109 0.45 6.04 -3.22
C ASP A 109 -1.02 5.70 -3.46
N GLY A 110 -1.95 6.20 -2.62
CA GLY A 110 -3.36 5.88 -2.78
C GLY A 110 -4.34 6.81 -2.10
N LEU A 111 -5.61 6.66 -2.49
CA LEU A 111 -6.77 7.34 -1.91
C LEU A 111 -7.86 6.31 -1.62
N VAL A 112 -8.30 6.21 -0.37
CA VAL A 112 -9.35 5.26 0.01
C VAL A 112 -10.45 5.94 0.81
N PHE A 113 -11.66 5.37 0.77
CA PHE A 113 -12.84 5.91 1.43
C PHE A 113 -13.43 4.92 2.43
N LYS A 114 -13.71 5.38 3.65
CA LYS A 114 -14.38 4.60 4.70
C LYS A 114 -15.05 5.52 5.69
N ASN A 115 -16.21 5.11 6.23
CA ASN A 115 -16.95 5.86 7.26
C ASN A 115 -17.21 7.32 6.88
N ASN A 116 -17.60 7.56 5.62
CA ASN A 116 -17.88 8.89 5.08
C ASN A 116 -16.68 9.84 5.06
N GLN A 117 -15.45 9.30 4.99
CA GLN A 117 -14.20 10.05 5.00
C GLN A 117 -13.20 9.48 4.00
N PHE A 118 -12.43 10.38 3.39
CA PHE A 118 -11.28 10.03 2.54
C PHE A 118 -9.99 9.94 3.36
N TRP A 119 -9.16 9.00 2.98
CA TRP A 119 -7.88 8.66 3.60
C TRP A 119 -6.80 8.63 2.54
N LEU A 120 -5.66 9.24 2.85
CA LEU A 120 -4.47 9.13 2.00
C LEU A 120 -3.62 7.97 2.47
N VAL A 121 -3.05 7.27 1.48
CA VAL A 121 -2.31 6.04 1.70
C VAL A 121 -0.87 6.28 1.25
N GLU A 122 0.06 5.85 2.10
CA GLU A 122 1.50 5.95 1.84
C GLU A 122 2.17 4.66 2.28
N SER A 123 2.61 3.87 1.32
CA SER A 123 3.31 2.62 1.57
C SER A 123 4.81 2.85 1.73
N LYS A 124 5.45 2.01 2.55
CA LYS A 124 6.91 1.91 2.62
C LYS A 124 7.33 0.45 2.63
N SER A 125 8.46 0.16 2.02
CA SER A 125 9.09 -1.16 2.11
C SER A 125 10.50 -1.00 2.64
N THR A 126 10.93 -1.94 3.49
CA THR A 126 12.29 -1.93 4.06
C THR A 126 12.83 -3.34 4.10
N GLN A 127 14.09 -3.52 3.73
CA GLN A 127 14.75 -4.81 3.89
C GLN A 127 15.07 -5.10 5.36
N ILE A 128 15.13 -6.38 5.74
CA ILE A 128 15.29 -6.85 7.13
C ILE A 128 16.49 -6.23 7.84
N ASN A 129 17.57 -5.98 7.10
CA ASN A 129 18.88 -5.61 7.61
C ASN A 129 19.09 -4.09 7.76
N HIS A 130 18.11 -3.26 7.39
CA HIS A 130 18.19 -1.83 7.59
C HIS A 130 17.70 -1.43 8.99
N MET A 131 18.63 -1.00 9.84
CA MET A 131 18.43 -0.68 11.25
C MET A 131 17.77 0.69 11.50
N ASN A 132 16.79 1.08 10.67
CA ASN A 132 15.98 2.27 10.92
C ASN A 132 14.83 1.91 11.86
N SER A 133 14.63 2.68 12.93
CA SER A 133 13.46 2.47 13.79
C SER A 133 12.19 2.71 12.96
N HIS A 134 11.29 1.74 12.92
CA HIS A 134 10.04 1.81 12.16
C HIS A 134 9.22 3.07 12.48
N ARG A 135 9.27 3.52 13.75
CA ARG A 135 8.70 4.78 14.21
C ARG A 135 9.22 5.99 13.42
N ASN A 136 10.52 6.04 13.13
CA ASN A 136 11.09 7.13 12.34
C ASN A 136 10.62 7.09 10.88
N THR A 137 10.41 5.89 10.31
CA THR A 137 9.86 5.73 8.96
C THR A 137 8.41 6.22 8.89
N ILE A 138 7.57 5.83 9.85
CA ILE A 138 6.17 6.28 9.98
C ILE A 138 6.11 7.80 10.14
N TYR A 139 6.94 8.36 11.04
CA TYR A 139 6.98 9.81 11.25
C TYR A 139 7.41 10.57 9.98
N ARG A 140 8.41 10.06 9.26
CA ARG A 140 8.90 10.69 8.03
C ARG A 140 7.86 10.71 6.92
N ALA A 141 7.08 9.64 6.75
CA ALA A 141 6.09 9.61 5.69
C ALA A 141 4.80 10.36 6.07
N TYR A 142 4.38 10.34 7.35
CA TYR A 142 3.34 11.26 7.84
C TYR A 142 3.73 12.72 7.60
N THR A 143 4.91 13.14 8.08
CA THR A 143 5.39 14.53 7.89
C THR A 143 5.66 14.86 6.43
N GLY A 144 6.01 13.88 5.59
CA GLY A 144 6.16 14.04 4.15
C GLY A 144 4.84 14.44 3.48
N LEU A 145 3.77 13.68 3.74
CA LEU A 145 2.43 14.01 3.24
C LEU A 145 1.91 15.32 3.81
N GLU A 146 2.07 15.54 5.12
CA GLU A 146 1.68 16.79 5.77
C GLU A 146 2.34 17.99 5.12
N LYS A 147 3.66 17.95 4.88
CA LYS A 147 4.38 19.04 4.20
C LYS A 147 3.90 19.24 2.77
N GLN A 148 3.65 18.16 2.04
CA GLN A 148 3.22 18.23 0.65
C GLN A 148 1.82 18.86 0.49
N LEU A 149 0.92 18.62 1.46
CA LEU A 149 -0.48 19.06 1.38
C LEU A 149 -0.80 20.29 2.22
N SER A 150 -0.02 20.59 3.26
CA SER A 150 -0.24 21.80 4.08
C SER A 150 0.02 23.09 3.29
N GLY A 151 0.87 23.03 2.26
CA GLY A 151 1.12 24.10 1.29
C GLY A 151 1.51 25.46 1.89
N ALA A 152 1.80 25.55 3.19
CA ALA A 152 1.93 26.79 3.96
C ALA A 152 1.13 27.99 3.41
N ASN A 153 -0.15 27.75 3.09
CA ASN A 153 -1.25 28.71 3.07
C ASN A 153 -2.58 27.94 3.09
N LYS A 154 -3.00 27.64 4.32
CA LYS A 154 -4.32 27.22 4.84
C LYS A 154 -4.99 25.92 4.32
N LYS A 155 -5.06 24.99 5.28
CA LYS A 155 -6.08 23.96 5.57
C LYS A 155 -6.41 22.97 4.45
N ILE A 156 -5.52 22.00 4.28
CA ILE A 156 -5.94 20.62 4.00
C ILE A 156 -5.87 19.86 5.31
N THR A 157 -6.99 19.27 5.73
CA THR A 157 -7.02 18.40 6.91
C THR A 157 -6.74 16.98 6.45
N ILE A 158 -5.48 16.59 6.41
CA ILE A 158 -5.09 15.19 6.18
C ILE A 158 -5.43 14.43 7.45
N ARG A 159 -6.36 13.47 7.37
CA ARG A 159 -6.79 12.73 8.56
C ARG A 159 -6.38 11.27 8.61
N GLY A 160 -5.44 10.87 7.77
CA GLY A 160 -4.95 9.51 7.75
C GLY A 160 -3.71 9.36 6.90
N VAL A 161 -2.66 8.77 7.49
CA VAL A 161 -1.51 8.26 6.75
C VAL A 161 -1.29 6.82 7.19
N MET A 162 -1.68 5.90 6.32
CA MET A 162 -1.51 4.48 6.58
C MET A 162 -0.21 3.94 5.99
N HIS A 163 0.73 3.64 6.88
CA HIS A 163 1.99 3.00 6.53
C HIS A 163 1.84 1.50 6.62
N ILE A 164 2.35 0.78 5.63
CA ILE A 164 2.82 -0.59 5.80
C ILE A 164 4.34 -0.55 5.75
N ILE A 165 4.98 -1.41 6.53
CA ILE A 165 6.38 -1.76 6.36
C ILE A 165 6.43 -3.24 6.08
N ILE A 166 6.62 -3.64 4.82
CA ILE A 166 6.83 -5.04 4.45
C ILE A 166 8.30 -5.39 4.66
N ARG A 167 8.53 -6.39 5.50
CA ARG A 167 9.84 -7.01 5.74
C ARG A 167 9.87 -8.33 4.95
N LYS A 168 10.81 -8.47 4.01
CA LYS A 168 11.02 -9.69 3.19
C LYS A 168 12.17 -10.50 3.76
N LEU A 169 11.96 -11.78 4.13
CA LEU A 169 13.07 -12.69 4.41
C LEU A 169 13.81 -13.03 3.12
N LEU A 170 15.12 -12.78 3.08
CA LEU A 170 16.02 -13.52 2.21
C LEU A 170 16.22 -14.89 2.87
N GLY A 171 15.39 -15.85 2.49
CA GLY A 171 15.65 -17.27 2.74
C GLY A 171 16.31 -17.87 1.50
N HIS A 172 17.61 -18.09 1.60
CA HIS A 172 18.48 -18.94 0.77
C HIS A 172 18.52 -18.71 -0.75
N LEU A 173 19.52 -17.93 -1.16
CA LEU A 173 20.31 -18.21 -2.37
C LEU A 173 21.77 -18.36 -1.94
N GLU A 174 22.10 -19.47 -1.27
CA GLU A 174 23.45 -20.05 -1.27
C GLU A 174 23.29 -21.58 -1.29
N ASP A 175 24.01 -22.17 -2.25
CA ASP A 175 24.16 -23.55 -2.75
C ASP A 175 22.99 -24.25 -3.47
#